data_AF-A0A948Q696-F1
#
_entry.id   AF-A0A948Q696-F1
#
_cell.length_a   1.000
_cell.length_b   1.000
_cell.length_c   1.000
_cell.angle_alpha   90.00
_cell.angle_beta   90.00
_cell.angle_gamma   90.00
#
_symmetry.space_group_name_H-M   'P 1'
#
loop_
_entity.id
_entity.type
_entity.pdbx_description
1 polymer ?
#
loop_
_entity_poly.entity_id
_entity_poly.type
_entity_poly.pdbx_seq_one_letter_code
_entity_poly.pdbx_strand_id
1 'polypeptide(L)'
;MTRIRIGAVSLAVLAVCLAGGSAACTNFVATPGATADGSVFVTYTCDGEFHPRLEFIPAADHEPGAMQEVRHWNGELRGEIPYPAHTYAVVNLMNDRQVSLAETTTGGREELINPDGMLHYWQLMRLALQRAGTARECVEVMGRLVGEFGYRSSGESYCIGDPNEAWIMEMVGPGPGGEGAHWVALRVP
;
A
#
# COMPACT_ATOMS: atom_id res chain seq x y z
N MET A 1 -1.99 40.45 39.46
CA MET A 1 -1.72 38.99 39.37
C MET A 1 -1.84 38.49 37.92
N THR A 2 -1.25 39.17 36.94
CA THR A 2 -1.59 38.99 35.51
C THR A 2 -0.39 38.69 34.60
N ARG A 3 0.83 38.61 35.16
CA ARG A 3 2.07 38.39 34.38
C ARG A 3 2.41 36.91 34.12
N ILE A 4 1.83 35.98 34.88
CA ILE A 4 2.14 34.54 34.78
C ILE A 4 1.46 33.89 33.56
N ARG A 5 0.34 34.46 33.06
CA ARG A 5 -0.43 33.87 31.94
C ARG A 5 0.19 34.09 30.56
N ILE A 6 0.95 35.17 30.35
CA ILE A 6 1.52 35.50 29.04
C ILE A 6 2.74 34.60 28.73
N GLY A 7 3.63 34.38 29.70
CA GLY A 7 4.81 33.53 29.52
C GLY A 7 4.47 32.07 29.22
N ALA A 8 3.42 31.52 29.87
CA ALA A 8 2.96 30.16 29.61
C ALA A 8 2.34 30.00 28.20
N VAL A 9 1.61 31.00 27.72
CA VAL A 9 1.06 31.00 26.35
C VAL A 9 2.17 31.12 25.31
N SER A 10 3.16 31.99 25.53
CA SER A 10 4.31 32.13 24.63
C SER A 10 5.16 30.85 24.57
N LEU A 11 5.36 30.17 25.70
CA LEU A 11 6.10 28.90 25.75
C LEU A 11 5.33 27.76 25.07
N ALA A 12 3.99 27.71 25.23
CA ALA A 12 3.14 26.74 24.55
C ALA A 12 3.09 26.96 23.03
N VAL A 13 3.01 28.22 22.58
CA VAL A 13 3.08 28.56 21.14
C VAL A 13 4.43 28.18 20.56
N LEU A 14 5.53 28.47 21.28
CA LEU A 14 6.87 28.07 20.85
C LEU A 14 7.03 26.54 20.80
N ALA A 15 6.47 25.81 21.77
CA ALA A 15 6.48 24.34 21.78
C ALA A 15 5.70 23.74 20.60
N VAL A 16 4.56 24.35 20.21
CA VAL A 16 3.81 23.95 19.02
C VAL A 16 4.57 24.28 17.74
N CYS A 17 5.26 25.42 17.67
CA CYS A 17 6.10 25.77 16.52
C CYS A 17 7.37 24.91 16.41
N LEU A 18 7.83 24.30 17.50
CA LEU A 18 8.97 23.39 17.54
C LEU A 18 8.57 21.92 17.34
N ALA A 19 7.27 21.60 17.33
CA ALA A 19 6.79 20.30 16.90
C ALA A 19 7.00 20.18 15.38
N GLY A 20 8.12 19.62 14.96
CA GLY A 20 8.39 19.31 13.56
C GLY A 20 7.32 18.37 13.00
N GLY A 21 6.98 18.51 11.72
CA GLY A 21 6.11 17.56 11.05
C GLY A 21 6.74 16.16 11.04
N SER A 22 5.94 15.12 11.28
CA SER A 22 6.37 13.74 11.09
C SER A 22 6.04 13.30 9.67
N ALA A 23 6.95 12.60 8.99
CA ALA A 23 6.65 11.86 7.77
C ALA A 23 5.87 10.59 8.15
N ALA A 24 4.55 10.70 8.27
CA ALA A 24 3.69 9.64 8.78
C ALA A 24 2.40 9.53 7.96
N CYS A 25 2.45 8.74 6.90
CA CYS A 25 1.28 8.42 6.09
C CYS A 25 0.14 7.89 6.99
N THR A 26 -1.10 8.27 6.70
CA THR A 26 -2.27 7.87 7.48
C THR A 26 -3.33 7.23 6.57
N ASN A 27 -3.72 5.99 6.87
CA ASN A 27 -4.78 5.26 6.16
C ASN A 27 -6.16 5.64 6.70
N PHE A 28 -7.15 5.70 5.82
CA PHE A 28 -8.56 5.84 6.15
C PHE A 28 -9.39 4.83 5.37
N VAL A 29 -10.24 4.09 6.09
CA VAL A 29 -11.16 3.11 5.53
C VAL A 29 -12.55 3.26 6.15
N ALA A 30 -13.59 3.20 5.32
CA ALA A 30 -14.97 3.15 5.76
C ALA A 30 -15.77 2.18 4.87
N THR A 31 -16.64 1.39 5.50
CA THR A 31 -17.49 0.37 4.86
C THR A 31 -18.90 0.90 4.63
N PRO A 32 -19.76 0.21 3.85
CA PRO A 32 -21.10 0.70 3.50
C PRO A 32 -21.98 1.01 4.71
N GLY A 33 -21.80 0.28 5.82
CA GLY A 33 -22.55 0.53 7.06
C GLY A 33 -22.11 1.79 7.82
N ALA A 34 -20.95 2.34 7.49
CA ALA A 34 -20.35 3.51 8.13
C ALA A 34 -20.43 4.79 7.28
N THR A 35 -20.89 4.70 6.03
CA THR A 35 -21.01 5.82 5.09
C THR A 35 -22.46 6.21 4.84
N ALA A 36 -22.71 7.48 4.53
CA ALA A 36 -24.07 8.02 4.39
C ALA A 36 -24.81 7.51 3.14
N ASP A 37 -24.07 7.08 2.12
CA ASP A 37 -24.58 6.64 0.82
C ASP A 37 -24.32 5.15 0.55
N GLY A 38 -23.76 4.42 1.52
CA GLY A 38 -23.42 3.00 1.36
C GLY A 38 -22.17 2.76 0.51
N SER A 39 -21.38 3.79 0.20
CA SER A 39 -20.10 3.63 -0.49
C SER A 39 -19.01 3.05 0.42
N VAL A 40 -17.99 2.47 -0.21
CA VAL A 40 -16.72 2.11 0.46
C VAL A 40 -15.71 3.23 0.21
N PHE A 41 -15.06 3.69 1.27
CA PHE A 41 -13.93 4.62 1.18
C PHE A 41 -12.63 3.91 1.52
N VAL A 42 -11.64 4.06 0.65
CA VAL A 42 -10.24 3.70 0.87
C VAL A 42 -9.38 4.86 0.40
N THR A 43 -8.62 5.44 1.30
CA THR A 43 -7.71 6.55 0.99
C THR A 43 -6.60 6.65 2.02
N TYR A 44 -5.57 7.43 1.73
CA TYR A 44 -4.49 7.69 2.65
C TYR A 44 -3.85 9.06 2.40
N THR A 45 -3.18 9.58 3.41
CA THR A 45 -2.22 10.69 3.24
C THR A 45 -0.85 10.12 2.88
N CYS A 46 -0.19 10.74 1.90
CA CYS A 46 1.19 10.42 1.57
C CYS A 46 2.08 11.54 2.08
N ASP A 47 2.81 11.24 3.15
CA ASP A 47 3.66 12.21 3.86
C ASP A 47 5.14 12.05 3.43
N GLY A 48 5.35 11.54 2.21
CA GLY A 48 6.66 11.40 1.58
C GLY A 48 6.97 12.50 0.57
N GLU A 49 8.25 12.72 0.29
CA GLU A 49 8.71 13.71 -0.68
C GLU A 49 8.59 13.21 -2.13
N PHE A 50 7.35 13.09 -2.62
CA PHE A 50 7.07 12.62 -3.98
C PHE A 50 6.16 13.59 -4.74
N HIS A 51 6.42 13.74 -6.04
CA HIS A 51 5.48 14.41 -6.95
C HIS A 51 4.53 13.36 -7.52
N PRO A 52 3.25 13.33 -7.11
CA PRO A 52 2.31 12.35 -7.62
C PRO A 52 2.10 12.55 -9.12
N ARG A 53 2.10 11.45 -9.86
CA ARG A 53 1.70 11.40 -11.27
C ARG A 53 0.49 10.49 -11.38
N LEU A 54 -0.51 10.94 -12.13
CA LEU A 54 -1.62 10.07 -12.49
C LEU A 54 -1.15 9.14 -13.61
N GLU A 55 -0.94 7.88 -13.27
CA GLU A 55 -0.53 6.85 -14.23
C GLU A 55 -1.74 6.03 -14.68
N PHE A 56 -1.79 5.70 -15.96
CA PHE A 56 -2.78 4.80 -16.54
C PHE A 56 -2.07 3.63 -17.22
N ILE A 57 -2.48 2.43 -16.84
CA ILE A 57 -2.04 1.17 -17.44
C ILE A 57 -3.27 0.55 -18.10
N PRO A 58 -3.29 0.38 -19.43
CA PRO A 58 -4.44 -0.21 -20.10
C PRO A 58 -4.60 -1.69 -19.74
N ALA A 59 -5.83 -2.18 -19.81
CA ALA A 59 -6.10 -3.62 -19.79
C ALA A 59 -5.44 -4.29 -21.00
N ALA A 60 -5.04 -5.54 -20.85
CA ALA A 60 -4.37 -6.28 -21.92
C ALA A 60 -4.59 -7.78 -21.75
N ASP A 61 -4.74 -8.47 -22.87
CA ASP A 61 -4.64 -9.92 -22.95
C ASP A 61 -3.18 -10.29 -23.25
N HIS A 62 -2.72 -11.41 -22.68
CA HIS A 62 -1.32 -11.84 -22.78
C HIS A 62 -1.23 -13.26 -23.32
N GLU A 63 -0.24 -13.49 -24.18
CA GLU A 63 0.05 -14.83 -24.70
C GLU A 63 0.48 -15.79 -23.58
N PRO A 64 0.18 -17.09 -23.70
CA PRO A 64 0.62 -18.08 -22.72
C PRO A 64 2.14 -18.05 -22.51
N GLY A 65 2.56 -17.91 -21.24
CA GLY A 65 3.97 -17.84 -20.87
C GLY A 65 4.60 -16.45 -21.02
N ALA A 66 3.83 -15.41 -21.36
CA ALA A 66 4.32 -14.05 -21.34
C ALA A 66 4.76 -13.63 -19.92
N MET A 67 5.87 -12.89 -19.85
CA MET A 67 6.50 -12.46 -18.59
C MET A 67 6.48 -10.94 -18.47
N GLN A 68 6.20 -10.46 -17.26
CA GLN A 68 6.24 -9.05 -16.85
C GLN A 68 7.55 -8.77 -16.12
N GLU A 69 8.40 -7.90 -16.67
CA GLU A 69 9.59 -7.44 -15.97
C GLU A 69 9.23 -6.61 -14.73
N VAL A 70 9.90 -6.91 -13.62
CA VAL A 70 9.83 -6.14 -12.38
C VAL A 70 11.13 -5.35 -12.26
N ARG A 71 11.04 -4.02 -12.34
CA ARG A 71 12.19 -3.11 -12.30
C ARG A 71 12.10 -2.18 -11.10
N HIS A 72 13.25 -1.87 -10.51
CA HIS A 72 13.37 -0.85 -9.47
C HIS A 72 13.25 0.57 -10.08
N TRP A 73 13.09 1.61 -9.25
CA TRP A 73 12.94 3.00 -9.74
C TRP A 73 14.11 3.52 -10.57
N ASN A 74 15.33 3.01 -10.33
CA ASN A 74 16.52 3.33 -11.12
C ASN A 74 16.58 2.57 -12.46
N GLY A 75 15.56 1.77 -12.80
CA GLY A 75 15.48 0.95 -14.02
C GLY A 75 16.13 -0.43 -13.93
N GLU A 76 16.79 -0.75 -12.80
CA GLU A 76 17.44 -2.03 -12.57
C GLU A 76 16.41 -3.18 -12.60
N LEU A 77 16.68 -4.22 -13.40
CA LEU A 77 15.85 -5.41 -13.46
C LEU A 77 16.02 -6.22 -12.17
N ARG A 78 14.90 -6.51 -11.50
CA ARG A 78 14.86 -7.34 -10.28
C ARG A 78 14.43 -8.77 -10.56
N GLY A 79 13.61 -8.97 -11.59
CA GLY A 79 13.17 -10.29 -12.02
C GLY A 79 11.96 -10.18 -12.93
N GLU A 80 11.27 -11.31 -13.10
CA GLU A 80 10.12 -11.43 -13.98
C GLU A 80 8.99 -12.19 -13.29
N ILE A 81 7.75 -11.78 -13.57
CA ILE A 81 6.53 -12.42 -13.06
C ILE A 81 5.65 -12.82 -14.25
N PRO A 82 5.10 -14.04 -14.30
CA PRO A 82 4.16 -14.41 -15.35
C PRO A 82 2.97 -13.45 -15.42
N TYR A 83 2.59 -13.06 -16.63
CA TYR A 83 1.31 -12.40 -16.84
C TYR A 83 0.17 -13.41 -16.62
N PRO A 84 -0.95 -13.00 -15.98
CA PRO A 84 -2.20 -13.72 -16.16
C PRO A 84 -2.65 -13.61 -17.63
N ALA A 85 -3.60 -14.46 -18.06
CA ALA A 85 -4.16 -14.38 -19.41
C ALA A 85 -4.75 -13.01 -19.74
N HIS A 86 -5.29 -12.32 -18.74
CA HIS A 86 -5.81 -10.96 -18.84
C HIS A 86 -5.37 -10.13 -17.64
N THR A 87 -4.93 -8.90 -17.87
CA THR A 87 -4.71 -7.90 -16.82
C THR A 87 -5.75 -6.78 -16.93
N TYR A 88 -6.30 -6.38 -15.79
CA TYR A 88 -7.22 -5.25 -15.67
C TYR A 88 -6.54 -3.91 -15.94
N ALA A 89 -7.31 -2.93 -16.43
CA ALA A 89 -6.81 -1.57 -16.55
C ALA A 89 -6.65 -0.97 -15.15
N VAL A 90 -5.58 -0.20 -14.93
CA VAL A 90 -5.27 0.43 -13.64
C VAL A 90 -5.09 1.93 -13.86
N VAL A 91 -5.85 2.73 -13.13
CA VAL A 91 -5.65 4.17 -12.97
C VAL A 91 -5.07 4.39 -11.58
N ASN A 92 -3.76 4.56 -11.52
CA ASN A 92 -2.98 4.73 -10.29
C ASN A 92 -3.29 3.64 -9.23
N LEU A 93 -4.15 3.94 -8.26
CA LEU A 93 -4.47 3.09 -7.10
C LEU A 93 -5.84 2.40 -7.19
N MET A 94 -6.48 2.43 -8.37
CA MET A 94 -7.76 1.77 -8.63
C MET A 94 -7.72 1.05 -9.98
N ASN A 95 -8.39 -0.10 -10.10
CA ASN A 95 -8.57 -0.79 -11.37
C ASN A 95 -10.00 -0.65 -11.96
N ASP A 96 -10.18 -1.08 -13.21
CA ASP A 96 -11.48 -1.09 -13.91
C ASP A 96 -12.52 -2.09 -13.35
N ARG A 97 -12.15 -2.83 -12.30
CA ARG A 97 -13.03 -3.69 -11.50
C ARG A 97 -13.50 -3.00 -10.22
N GLN A 98 -13.19 -1.71 -10.06
CA GLN A 98 -13.49 -0.90 -8.88
C GLN A 98 -12.79 -1.36 -7.60
N VAL A 99 -11.70 -2.13 -7.72
CA VAL A 99 -10.81 -2.43 -6.60
C VAL A 99 -9.85 -1.26 -6.40
N SER A 100 -9.78 -0.75 -5.19
CA SER A 100 -8.88 0.34 -4.78
C SER A 100 -7.94 -0.12 -3.68
N LEU A 101 -6.72 0.42 -3.69
CA LEU A 101 -5.66 0.03 -2.76
C LEU A 101 -4.88 1.26 -2.29
N ALA A 102 -4.84 1.48 -0.99
CA ALA A 102 -4.01 2.49 -0.31
C ALA A 102 -3.00 1.82 0.62
N GLU A 103 -1.92 2.51 0.95
CA GLU A 103 -0.89 2.00 1.87
C GLU A 103 -0.42 3.05 2.86
N THR A 104 0.10 2.57 3.99
CA THR A 104 0.96 3.37 4.86
C THR A 104 2.11 2.52 5.38
N THR A 105 3.30 3.10 5.40
CA THR A 105 4.48 2.47 6.00
C THR A 105 4.45 2.50 7.52
N THR A 106 4.37 1.32 8.13
CA THR A 106 4.50 1.16 9.58
C THR A 106 5.96 1.06 10.02
N GLY A 107 6.88 0.82 9.08
CA GLY A 107 8.31 0.63 9.30
C GLY A 107 8.62 -0.78 9.82
N GLY A 108 7.91 -1.21 10.87
CA GLY A 108 8.10 -2.51 11.49
C GLY A 108 9.47 -2.63 12.18
N ARG A 109 9.97 -3.86 12.29
CA ARG A 109 11.31 -4.17 12.81
C ARG A 109 12.32 -4.15 11.67
N GLU A 110 13.42 -3.41 11.81
CA GLU A 110 14.43 -3.25 10.75
C GLU A 110 15.05 -4.60 10.32
N GLU A 111 15.22 -5.53 11.26
CA GLU A 111 15.75 -6.88 11.01
C GLU A 111 14.81 -7.77 10.18
N LEU A 112 13.54 -7.38 10.02
CA LEU A 112 12.57 -8.07 9.18
C LEU A 112 12.59 -7.60 7.72
N ILE A 113 13.36 -6.56 7.40
CA ILE A 113 13.58 -6.12 6.01
C ILE A 113 14.41 -7.20 5.31
N ASN A 114 13.88 -7.74 4.22
CA ASN A 114 14.55 -8.78 3.43
C ASN A 114 15.16 -8.17 2.16
N PRO A 115 16.49 -7.95 2.10
CA PRO A 115 17.16 -7.42 0.92
C PRO A 115 17.28 -8.44 -0.23
N ASP A 116 16.80 -9.68 -0.06
CA ASP A 116 16.78 -10.71 -1.10
C ASP A 116 15.39 -10.84 -1.75
N GLY A 117 14.34 -10.27 -1.12
CA GLY A 117 12.99 -10.23 -1.69
C GLY A 117 12.95 -9.42 -3.00
N MET A 118 12.14 -9.87 -3.95
CA MET A 118 12.03 -9.22 -5.26
C MET A 118 11.09 -8.01 -5.23
N LEU A 119 9.95 -8.13 -4.55
CA LEU A 119 8.86 -7.16 -4.63
C LEU A 119 8.95 -6.06 -3.56
N HIS A 120 9.06 -4.82 -4.02
CA HIS A 120 8.71 -3.67 -3.20
C HIS A 120 7.19 -3.51 -3.09
N TYR A 121 6.73 -2.85 -2.03
CA TYR A 121 5.30 -2.62 -1.76
C TYR A 121 4.55 -2.01 -2.96
N TRP A 122 5.10 -0.99 -3.61
CA TRP A 122 4.45 -0.31 -4.73
C TRP A 122 4.35 -1.19 -5.98
N GLN A 123 5.33 -2.08 -6.21
CA GLN A 123 5.26 -3.09 -7.28
C GLN A 123 4.14 -4.09 -6.97
N LEU A 124 4.09 -4.57 -5.72
CA LEU A 124 3.07 -5.49 -5.24
C LEU A 124 1.66 -4.92 -5.44
N MET A 125 1.42 -3.66 -5.06
CA MET A 125 0.13 -2.99 -5.22
C MET A 125 -0.31 -2.94 -6.68
N ARG A 126 0.59 -2.49 -7.57
CA ARG A 126 0.31 -2.42 -9.02
C ARG A 126 0.02 -3.81 -9.59
N LEU A 127 0.84 -4.80 -9.25
CA LEU A 127 0.66 -6.18 -9.73
C LEU A 127 -0.66 -6.78 -9.24
N ALA A 128 -1.07 -6.49 -8.00
CA ALA A 128 -2.33 -6.94 -7.44
C ALA A 128 -3.53 -6.29 -8.14
N LEU A 129 -3.50 -4.98 -8.38
CA LEU A 129 -4.56 -4.28 -9.11
C LEU A 129 -4.70 -4.76 -10.56
N GLN A 130 -3.61 -5.16 -11.22
CA GLN A 130 -3.67 -5.78 -12.55
C GLN A 130 -4.32 -7.17 -12.55
N ARG A 131 -4.49 -7.82 -11.39
CA ARG A 131 -4.86 -9.24 -11.26
C ARG A 131 -6.15 -9.52 -10.48
N ALA A 132 -6.63 -8.58 -9.66
CA ALA A 132 -7.74 -8.81 -8.75
C ALA A 132 -9.04 -8.12 -9.18
N GLY A 133 -10.15 -8.85 -9.19
CA GLY A 133 -11.49 -8.33 -9.50
C GLY A 133 -12.32 -7.97 -8.27
N THR A 134 -11.86 -8.31 -7.05
CA THR A 134 -12.51 -7.96 -5.77
C THR A 134 -11.46 -7.62 -4.70
N ALA A 135 -11.88 -6.98 -3.61
CA ALA A 135 -11.00 -6.63 -2.50
C ALA A 135 -10.40 -7.87 -1.81
N ARG A 136 -11.20 -8.91 -1.59
CA ARG A 136 -10.73 -10.19 -1.05
C ARG A 136 -9.74 -10.88 -1.99
N GLU A 137 -10.05 -10.94 -3.28
CA GLU A 137 -9.12 -11.51 -4.26
C GLU A 137 -7.81 -10.73 -4.30
N CYS A 138 -7.85 -9.41 -4.11
CA CYS A 138 -6.65 -8.58 -4.05
C CYS A 138 -5.76 -8.96 -2.86
N VAL A 139 -6.33 -9.20 -1.66
CA VAL A 139 -5.59 -9.75 -0.51
C VAL A 139 -4.93 -11.09 -0.86
N GLU A 140 -5.67 -12.00 -1.50
CA GLU A 140 -5.17 -13.33 -1.88
C GLU A 140 -4.07 -13.26 -2.96
N VAL A 141 -4.23 -12.38 -3.94
CA VAL A 141 -3.22 -12.11 -4.98
C VAL A 141 -1.95 -11.54 -4.35
N MET A 142 -2.07 -10.56 -3.45
CA MET A 142 -0.91 -9.99 -2.76
C MET A 142 -0.16 -11.07 -1.98
N GLY A 143 -0.88 -11.88 -1.19
CA GLY A 143 -0.30 -12.99 -0.42
C GLY A 143 0.42 -14.02 -1.29
N ARG A 144 -0.18 -14.40 -2.44
CA ARG A 144 0.43 -15.33 -3.40
C ARG A 144 1.68 -14.74 -4.07
N LEU A 145 1.62 -13.49 -4.52
CA LEU A 145 2.74 -12.82 -5.17
C LEU A 145 3.95 -12.72 -4.23
N VAL A 146 3.75 -12.31 -2.99
CA VAL A 146 4.87 -12.27 -2.04
C VAL A 146 5.34 -13.66 -1.67
N GLY A 147 4.45 -14.65 -1.55
CA GLY A 147 4.84 -16.03 -1.29
C GLY A 147 5.73 -16.64 -2.39
N GLU A 148 5.47 -16.30 -3.65
CA GLU A 148 6.22 -16.83 -4.80
C GLU A 148 7.48 -16.03 -5.14
N PHE A 149 7.43 -14.71 -5.01
CA PHE A 149 8.49 -13.81 -5.48
C PHE A 149 9.25 -13.08 -4.36
N GLY A 150 8.82 -13.24 -3.11
CA GLY A 150 9.44 -12.62 -1.95
C GLY A 150 9.10 -11.13 -1.78
N TYR A 151 9.04 -10.71 -0.52
CA TYR A 151 8.77 -9.33 -0.13
C TYR A 151 10.02 -8.62 0.36
N ARG A 152 10.21 -7.38 -0.07
CA ARG A 152 11.44 -6.61 0.15
C ARG A 152 11.28 -5.40 1.08
N SER A 153 10.08 -4.86 1.14
CA SER A 153 9.83 -3.58 1.82
C SER A 153 9.87 -3.68 3.34
N SER A 154 9.86 -2.52 3.99
CA SER A 154 9.56 -2.36 5.42
C SER A 154 8.16 -2.89 5.76
N GLY A 155 7.76 -2.80 7.03
CA GLY A 155 6.36 -3.05 7.39
C GLY A 155 5.40 -2.06 6.72
N GLU A 156 4.31 -2.58 6.15
CA GLU A 156 3.27 -1.81 5.47
C GLU A 156 1.87 -2.26 5.90
N SER A 157 0.97 -1.28 6.04
CA SER A 157 -0.47 -1.48 6.17
C SER A 157 -1.15 -1.14 4.86
N TYR A 158 -1.95 -2.05 4.31
CA TYR A 158 -2.73 -1.84 3.10
C TYR A 158 -4.22 -1.75 3.42
N CYS A 159 -4.88 -0.69 2.98
CA CYS A 159 -6.33 -0.64 2.91
C CYS A 159 -6.77 -1.02 1.50
N ILE A 160 -7.64 -2.02 1.40
CA ILE A 160 -8.09 -2.58 0.11
C ILE A 160 -9.62 -2.54 0.11
N GLY A 161 -10.23 -2.01 -0.93
CA GLY A 161 -11.69 -1.84 -1.00
C GLY A 161 -12.25 -2.13 -2.38
N ASP A 162 -13.48 -2.60 -2.41
CA ASP A 162 -14.32 -2.71 -3.61
C ASP A 162 -15.72 -2.16 -3.29
N PRO A 163 -16.72 -2.18 -4.20
CA PRO A 163 -18.04 -1.61 -3.90
C PRO A 163 -18.80 -2.25 -2.73
N ASN A 164 -18.37 -3.41 -2.21
CA ASN A 164 -19.11 -4.21 -1.23
C ASN A 164 -18.38 -4.37 0.10
N GLU A 165 -17.05 -4.47 0.09
CA GLU A 165 -16.26 -4.72 1.30
C GLU A 165 -14.91 -3.99 1.29
N ALA A 166 -14.33 -3.85 2.49
CA ALA A 166 -13.00 -3.31 2.69
C ALA A 166 -12.19 -4.18 3.65
N TRP A 167 -10.88 -4.17 3.47
CA TRP A 167 -9.91 -4.96 4.21
C TRP A 167 -8.75 -4.08 4.67
N ILE A 168 -8.20 -4.42 5.83
CA ILE A 168 -6.89 -3.96 6.27
C ILE A 168 -5.96 -5.17 6.26
N MET A 169 -4.84 -5.06 5.56
CA MET A 169 -3.79 -6.07 5.51
C MET A 169 -2.49 -5.50 6.07
N GLU A 170 -1.91 -6.17 7.06
CA GLU A 170 -0.58 -5.86 7.58
C GLU A 170 0.42 -6.84 6.99
N MET A 171 1.56 -6.34 6.51
CA MET A 171 2.62 -7.16 5.93
C MET A 171 4.00 -6.70 6.42
N VAL A 172 4.83 -7.67 6.79
CA VAL A 172 6.25 -7.48 7.12
C VAL A 172 7.09 -8.54 6.44
N GLY A 173 8.34 -8.20 6.12
CA GLY A 173 9.27 -9.17 5.57
C GLY A 173 9.70 -10.26 6.58
N PRO A 174 10.34 -11.34 6.11
CA PRO A 174 10.86 -12.40 6.97
C PRO A 174 12.29 -12.13 7.48
N GLY A 175 12.92 -11.02 7.10
CA GLY A 175 14.33 -10.74 7.32
C GLY A 175 15.27 -11.40 6.29
N PRO A 176 16.59 -11.12 6.37
CA PRO A 176 17.57 -11.65 5.41
C PRO A 176 17.59 -13.18 5.33
N GLY A 177 17.66 -13.72 4.12
CA GLY A 177 17.63 -15.17 3.87
C GLY A 177 16.26 -15.85 4.08
N GLY A 178 15.22 -15.10 4.46
CA GLY A 178 13.86 -15.60 4.54
C GLY A 178 13.14 -15.57 3.18
N GLU A 179 12.13 -16.41 3.03
CA GLU A 179 11.26 -16.46 1.85
C GLU A 179 9.88 -15.84 2.16
N GLY A 180 9.22 -15.30 1.14
CA GLY A 180 7.85 -14.82 1.29
C GLY A 180 7.71 -13.50 2.06
N ALA A 181 6.65 -13.44 2.88
CA ALA A 181 6.35 -12.38 3.84
C ALA A 181 5.50 -12.94 4.99
N HIS A 182 5.50 -12.26 6.13
CA HIS A 182 4.49 -12.47 7.17
C HIS A 182 3.37 -11.46 6.99
N TRP A 183 2.14 -11.93 6.87
CA TRP A 183 1.00 -11.04 6.68
C TRP A 183 -0.26 -11.56 7.34
N VAL A 184 -1.16 -10.64 7.65
CA VAL A 184 -2.51 -10.91 8.13
C VAL A 184 -3.46 -9.91 7.50
N ALA A 185 -4.69 -10.33 7.21
CA ALA A 185 -5.72 -9.45 6.70
C ALA A 185 -7.02 -9.64 7.47
N LEU A 186 -7.71 -8.53 7.73
CA LEU A 186 -8.99 -8.50 8.39
C LEU A 186 -9.98 -7.70 7.53
N ARG A 187 -11.17 -8.26 7.34
CA ARG A 187 -12.28 -7.53 6.75
C ARG A 187 -12.80 -6.51 7.76
N VAL A 188 -12.89 -5.25 7.36
CA VAL A 188 -13.50 -4.19 8.17
C VAL A 188 -15.02 -4.44 8.22
N PRO A 189 -15.65 -4.39 9.42
CA PRO A 189 -17.09 -4.62 9.57
C PRO A 189 -17.96 -3.66 8.74
#